data_AF-A0A843BS16-F1
#
_entry.id   AF-A0A843BS16-F1
#
_cell.length_a   1.000
_cell.length_b   1.000
_cell.length_c   1.000
_cell.angle_alpha   90.00
_cell.angle_beta   90.00
_cell.angle_gamma   90.00
#
_symmetry.space_group_name_H-M   'P 1'
#
loop_
_entity.id
_entity.type
_entity.pdbx_description
1 polymer ?
#
loop_
_entity_poly.entity_id
_entity_poly.type
_entity_poly.pdbx_seq_one_letter_code
_entity_poly.pdbx_strand_id
1 'polypeptide(L)'
;MVDTKIDGAIKEIQDYISKLETKLAKKESEIANTKEAASQLEGEKSSASAKLKKMEDEMSELSSVYEELKGRKDVEIDIQEVMRLYVILTEQVLDGSSHIKLLTLLHGKKENMTKNELSMASGIQPAATLRAIFDLRNNGLVTYDENNETTKLVRRLFE
;
A
#
# COMPACT_ATOMS: atom_id res chain seq x y z
N MET A 1 -37.74 -64.23 -18.64
CA MET A 1 -36.65 -64.17 -17.64
C MET A 1 -35.40 -63.48 -18.16
N VAL A 2 -35.05 -63.59 -19.45
CA VAL A 2 -33.86 -62.93 -20.02
C VAL A 2 -34.05 -61.42 -20.17
N ASP A 3 -35.20 -60.98 -20.70
CA ASP A 3 -35.50 -59.54 -20.88
C ASP A 3 -35.51 -58.75 -19.57
N THR A 4 -36.03 -59.34 -18.50
CA THR A 4 -36.11 -58.71 -17.17
C THR A 4 -34.74 -58.45 -16.54
N LYS A 5 -33.71 -59.25 -16.88
CA LYS A 5 -32.33 -59.03 -16.44
C LYS A 5 -31.63 -57.95 -17.26
N ILE A 6 -31.93 -57.89 -18.55
CA ILE A 6 -31.39 -56.88 -19.46
C ILE A 6 -31.94 -55.49 -19.08
N ASP A 7 -33.24 -55.38 -18.81
CA ASP A 7 -33.87 -54.14 -18.36
C ASP A 7 -33.29 -53.64 -17.03
N GLY A 8 -33.01 -54.55 -16.09
CA GLY A 8 -32.35 -54.23 -14.82
C GLY A 8 -30.94 -53.66 -15.02
N ALA A 9 -30.14 -54.30 -15.88
CA ALA A 9 -28.79 -53.85 -16.20
C ALA A 9 -28.78 -52.49 -16.93
N ILE A 10 -29.72 -52.26 -17.85
CA ILE A 10 -29.88 -50.96 -18.53
C ILE A 10 -30.17 -49.85 -17.51
N LYS A 11 -31.05 -50.12 -16.54
CA LYS A 11 -31.41 -49.15 -15.51
C LYS A 11 -30.23 -48.82 -14.58
N GLU A 12 -29.45 -49.81 -14.17
CA GLU A 12 -28.23 -49.60 -13.38
C GLU A 12 -27.18 -48.77 -14.13
N ILE A 13 -27.02 -49.02 -15.44
CA ILE A 13 -26.12 -48.24 -16.30
C ILE A 13 -26.61 -46.80 -16.42
N GLN A 14 -27.91 -46.57 -16.61
CA GLN A 14 -28.49 -45.22 -16.68
C GLN A 14 -28.32 -44.44 -15.37
N ASP A 15 -28.53 -45.09 -14.23
CA ASP A 15 -28.30 -44.49 -12.90
C ASP A 15 -26.81 -44.16 -12.69
N TYR A 16 -25.91 -45.02 -13.17
CA TYR A 16 -24.47 -44.79 -13.10
C TYR A 16 -24.03 -43.63 -14.00
N ILE A 17 -24.53 -43.55 -15.24
CA ILE A 17 -24.29 -42.42 -16.16
C ILE A 17 -24.76 -41.12 -15.53
N SER A 18 -25.99 -41.08 -14.99
CA SER A 18 -26.54 -39.88 -14.35
C SER A 18 -25.68 -39.41 -13.16
N LYS A 19 -25.16 -40.35 -12.36
CA LYS A 19 -24.23 -40.04 -11.25
C LYS A 19 -22.89 -39.50 -11.76
N LEU A 20 -22.37 -40.03 -12.86
CA LEU A 20 -21.13 -39.55 -13.46
C LEU A 20 -21.30 -38.14 -14.04
N GLU A 21 -22.39 -37.87 -14.76
CA GLU A 21 -22.71 -36.54 -15.29
C GLU A 21 -22.81 -35.50 -14.17
N THR A 22 -23.50 -35.85 -13.07
CA THR A 22 -23.60 -34.96 -11.91
C THR A 22 -22.24 -34.67 -11.27
N LYS A 23 -21.37 -35.69 -11.16
CA LYS A 23 -20.01 -35.52 -10.65
C LYS A 23 -19.15 -34.66 -11.59
N LEU A 24 -19.29 -34.85 -12.89
CA LEU A 24 -18.56 -34.10 -13.91
C LEU A 24 -18.94 -32.62 -13.85
N ALA A 25 -20.24 -32.30 -13.85
CA ALA A 25 -20.73 -30.93 -13.73
C ALA A 25 -20.24 -30.25 -12.45
N LYS A 26 -20.23 -30.98 -11.31
CA LYS A 26 -19.67 -30.46 -10.05
C LYS A 26 -18.18 -30.15 -10.18
N LYS A 27 -17.41 -31.05 -10.80
CA LYS A 27 -15.97 -30.85 -11.00
C LYS A 27 -15.66 -29.69 -11.93
N GLU A 28 -16.43 -29.49 -12.99
CA GLU A 28 -16.29 -28.35 -13.89
C GLU A 28 -16.53 -27.02 -13.16
N SER A 29 -17.56 -26.97 -12.31
CA SER A 29 -17.82 -25.80 -11.46
C SER A 29 -16.68 -25.53 -10.46
N GLU A 30 -16.16 -26.56 -9.81
CA GLU A 30 -15.00 -26.43 -8.91
C GLU A 30 -13.75 -25.90 -9.65
N ILE A 31 -13.50 -26.38 -10.87
CA ILE A 31 -12.39 -25.92 -11.71
C ILE A 31 -12.56 -24.45 -12.10
N ALA A 32 -13.77 -24.05 -12.49
CA ALA A 32 -14.07 -22.66 -12.85
C ALA A 32 -13.81 -21.72 -11.66
N ASN A 33 -14.31 -22.05 -10.47
CA ASN A 33 -14.12 -21.27 -9.25
C ASN A 33 -12.63 -21.19 -8.85
N THR A 34 -11.91 -22.31 -8.97
CA THR A 34 -10.47 -22.35 -8.66
C THR A 34 -9.67 -21.47 -9.61
N LYS A 35 -10.02 -21.48 -10.90
CA LYS A 35 -9.36 -20.65 -11.91
C LYS A 35 -9.59 -19.16 -11.68
N GLU A 36 -10.80 -18.80 -11.27
CA GLU A 36 -11.14 -17.41 -10.92
C GLU A 36 -10.35 -16.95 -9.68
N ALA A 37 -10.31 -17.76 -8.62
CA ALA A 37 -9.52 -17.46 -7.42
C ALA A 37 -8.01 -17.34 -7.73
N ALA A 38 -7.47 -18.21 -8.59
CA ALA A 38 -6.07 -18.12 -9.01
C ALA A 38 -5.78 -16.81 -9.75
N SER A 39 -6.68 -16.38 -10.65
CA SER A 39 -6.54 -15.11 -11.36
C SER A 39 -6.59 -13.90 -10.42
N GLN A 40 -7.43 -13.94 -9.38
CA GLN A 40 -7.48 -12.88 -8.37
C GLN A 40 -6.17 -12.80 -7.58
N LEU A 41 -5.66 -13.95 -7.11
CA LEU A 41 -4.39 -14.03 -6.38
C LEU A 41 -3.20 -13.56 -7.21
N GLU A 42 -3.17 -13.84 -8.52
CA GLU A 42 -2.14 -13.30 -9.41
C GLU A 42 -2.19 -11.78 -9.51
N GLY A 43 -3.40 -11.20 -9.58
CA GLY A 43 -3.61 -9.75 -9.57
C GLY A 43 -3.12 -9.11 -8.26
N GLU A 44 -3.49 -9.70 -7.12
CA GLU A 44 -3.04 -9.25 -5.80
C GLU A 44 -1.51 -9.31 -5.66
N LYS A 45 -0.91 -10.43 -6.07
CA LYS A 45 0.55 -10.62 -6.06
C LYS A 45 1.26 -9.56 -6.92
N SER A 46 0.74 -9.28 -8.11
CA SER A 46 1.29 -8.25 -9.00
C SER A 46 1.22 -6.86 -8.36
N SER A 47 0.06 -6.52 -7.77
CA SER A 47 -0.13 -5.25 -7.04
C SER A 47 0.81 -5.12 -5.85
N ALA A 48 0.96 -6.17 -5.05
CA ALA A 48 1.87 -6.19 -3.91
C ALA A 48 3.33 -6.02 -4.36
N SER A 49 3.74 -6.70 -5.44
CA SER A 49 5.09 -6.56 -6.00
C SER A 49 5.37 -5.14 -6.49
N ALA A 50 4.39 -4.48 -7.12
CA ALA A 50 4.53 -3.10 -7.56
C ALA A 50 4.67 -2.13 -6.37
N LYS A 51 3.91 -2.35 -5.29
CA LYS A 51 4.02 -1.56 -4.06
C LYS A 51 5.39 -1.73 -3.38
N LEU A 52 5.89 -2.96 -3.29
CA LEU A 52 7.22 -3.23 -2.74
C LEU A 52 8.31 -2.51 -3.52
N LYS A 53 8.28 -2.58 -4.85
CA LYS A 53 9.23 -1.85 -5.68
C LYS A 53 9.19 -0.34 -5.45
N LYS A 54 7.99 0.25 -5.35
CA LYS A 54 7.84 1.67 -5.02
C LYS A 54 8.46 2.01 -3.66
N MET A 55 8.30 1.16 -2.65
CA MET A 55 8.93 1.36 -1.33
C MET A 55 10.46 1.25 -1.40
N GLU A 56 11.00 0.31 -2.18
CA GLU A 56 12.45 0.20 -2.41
C GLU A 56 13.02 1.47 -3.05
N ASP A 57 12.33 2.01 -4.06
CA ASP A 57 12.72 3.26 -4.74
C ASP A 57 12.68 4.45 -3.76
N GLU A 58 11.61 4.61 -2.99
CA GLU A 58 11.49 5.67 -1.96
C GLU A 58 12.57 5.57 -0.88
N MET A 59 12.96 4.35 -0.48
CA MET A 59 13.99 4.12 0.53
C MET A 59 15.40 4.43 0.00
N SER A 60 15.64 4.18 -1.29
CA SER A 60 16.86 4.60 -1.99
C SER A 60 16.98 6.11 -2.06
N GLU A 61 15.90 6.82 -2.43
CA GLU A 61 15.86 8.29 -2.42
C GLU A 61 16.15 8.85 -1.02
N LEU A 62 15.53 8.28 0.01
CA LEU A 62 15.76 8.70 1.39
C LEU A 62 17.22 8.50 1.83
N SER A 63 17.82 7.38 1.46
CA SER A 63 19.23 7.09 1.76
C SER A 63 20.15 8.12 1.10
N SER A 64 19.85 8.53 -0.14
CA SER A 64 20.58 9.61 -0.82
C SER A 64 20.44 10.95 -0.10
N VAL A 65 19.22 11.33 0.30
CA VAL A 65 18.97 12.56 1.07
C VAL A 65 19.71 12.53 2.41
N TYR A 66 19.73 11.37 3.07
CA TYR A 66 20.46 11.19 4.33
C TYR A 66 21.97 11.40 4.16
N GLU A 67 22.58 10.83 3.12
CA GLU A 67 24.02 11.04 2.85
C GLU A 67 24.33 12.51 2.50
N GLU A 68 23.44 13.19 1.77
CA GLU A 68 23.55 14.64 1.53
C GLU A 68 23.48 15.47 2.82
N LEU A 69 22.62 15.06 3.77
CA LEU A 69 22.49 15.71 5.07
C LEU A 69 23.69 15.44 5.98
N LYS A 70 24.20 14.21 6.01
CA LYS A 70 25.39 13.82 6.78
C LYS A 70 26.67 14.52 6.30
N GLY A 71 26.72 14.92 5.03
CA GLY A 71 27.78 15.78 4.49
C GLY A 71 27.82 17.19 5.10
N ARG A 72 26.76 17.61 5.81
CA ARG A 72 26.72 18.85 6.60
C ARG A 72 27.24 18.55 8.01
N LYS A 73 28.37 19.15 8.34
CA LYS A 73 29.30 18.76 9.43
C LYS A 73 28.82 18.83 10.89
N ASP A 74 27.52 18.85 11.20
CA ASP A 74 27.02 19.00 12.58
C ASP A 74 25.66 18.32 12.85
N VAL A 75 25.27 17.27 12.12
CA VAL A 75 23.96 16.61 12.37
C VAL A 75 24.14 15.26 13.06
N GLU A 76 23.83 15.19 14.35
CA GLU A 76 23.73 13.94 15.11
C GLU A 76 22.34 13.34 14.84
N ILE A 77 22.25 12.44 13.87
CA ILE A 77 20.96 11.88 13.44
C ILE A 77 20.59 10.70 14.34
N ASP A 78 19.48 10.80 15.08
CA ASP A 78 18.90 9.67 15.81
C ASP A 78 18.24 8.68 14.82
N ILE A 79 18.98 7.61 14.50
CA ILE A 79 18.55 6.54 13.60
C ILE A 79 17.25 5.87 14.09
N GLN A 80 17.03 5.76 15.41
CA GLN A 80 15.80 5.18 15.94
C GLN A 80 14.59 6.06 15.65
N GLU A 81 14.78 7.37 15.63
CA GLU A 81 13.71 8.32 15.34
C GLU A 81 13.40 8.39 13.84
N VAL A 82 14.41 8.28 12.97
CA VAL A 82 14.23 8.12 11.52
C VAL A 82 13.46 6.82 11.20
N MET A 83 13.81 5.71 11.85
CA MET A 83 13.08 4.44 11.70
C MET A 83 11.64 4.55 12.20
N ARG A 84 11.39 5.25 13.31
CA ARG A 84 10.03 5.48 13.82
C ARG A 84 9.20 6.30 12.83
N LEU A 85 9.77 7.33 12.23
CA LEU A 85 9.10 8.11 11.18
C LEU A 85 8.76 7.22 9.98
N TYR A 86 9.67 6.34 9.58
CA TYR A 86 9.45 5.41 8.47
C TYR A 86 8.32 4.42 8.76
N VAL A 87 8.25 3.85 9.96
CA VAL A 87 7.13 2.97 10.38
C VAL A 87 5.80 3.72 10.32
N ILE A 88 5.72 4.94 10.85
CA ILE A 88 4.49 5.75 10.78
C ILE A 88 4.11 6.05 9.31
N LEU A 89 5.09 6.40 8.48
CA LEU A 89 4.86 6.74 7.07
C LEU A 89 4.50 5.54 6.19
N THR A 90 4.87 4.32 6.57
CA THR A 90 4.60 3.09 5.79
C THR A 90 3.38 2.34 6.29
N GLU A 91 3.09 2.36 7.59
CA GLU A 91 1.96 1.64 8.19
C GLU A 91 0.69 2.51 8.28
N GLN A 92 0.83 3.80 8.61
CA GLN A 92 -0.32 4.65 8.96
C GLN A 92 -0.73 5.62 7.86
N VAL A 93 0.16 5.86 6.89
CA VAL A 93 0.03 6.92 5.90
C VAL A 93 0.21 6.35 4.49
N LEU A 94 -0.90 5.99 3.85
CA LEU A 94 -0.93 5.19 2.63
C LEU A 94 -0.55 5.99 1.34
N ASP A 95 0.60 6.69 1.30
CA ASP A 95 1.28 7.24 0.10
C ASP A 95 2.59 7.97 0.50
N GLY A 96 3.62 7.22 0.91
CA GLY A 96 4.86 7.75 1.53
C GLY A 96 5.49 8.95 0.82
N SER A 97 5.57 8.94 -0.52
CA SER A 97 6.21 10.01 -1.32
C SER A 97 5.76 11.43 -0.96
N SER A 98 4.46 11.68 -0.83
CA SER A 98 3.95 13.04 -0.55
C SER A 98 4.33 13.51 0.86
N HIS A 99 4.21 12.60 1.83
CA HIS A 99 4.43 12.86 3.23
C HIS A 99 5.92 13.04 3.55
N ILE A 100 6.77 12.21 2.95
CA ILE A 100 8.23 12.31 3.04
C ILE A 100 8.71 13.67 2.51
N LYS A 101 8.23 14.09 1.33
CA LYS A 101 8.61 15.39 0.76
C LYS A 101 8.25 16.56 1.67
N LEU A 102 7.07 16.54 2.29
CA LEU A 102 6.65 17.57 3.23
C LEU A 102 7.52 17.59 4.49
N LEU A 103 7.74 16.42 5.09
CA LEU A 103 8.58 16.29 6.28
C LEU A 103 10.02 16.71 6.01
N THR A 104 10.61 16.34 4.87
CA THR A 104 11.97 16.77 4.47
C THR A 104 12.06 18.29 4.35
N LEU A 105 11.05 18.96 3.79
CA LEU A 105 11.02 20.42 3.69
C LEU A 105 10.94 21.09 5.07
N LEU A 106 10.08 20.54 5.94
CA LEU A 106 9.85 21.05 7.29
C LEU A 106 11.03 20.79 8.26
N HIS A 107 11.72 19.66 8.10
CA HIS A 107 12.97 19.36 8.81
C HIS A 107 14.16 20.17 8.30
N GLY A 108 14.12 20.59 7.03
CA GLY A 108 15.18 21.35 6.38
C GLY A 108 15.06 22.87 6.56
N LYS A 109 14.43 23.54 5.57
CA LYS A 109 14.56 25.00 5.37
C LYS A 109 13.75 25.86 6.35
N LYS A 110 12.58 25.39 6.77
CA LYS A 110 11.68 26.12 7.67
C LYS A 110 10.82 25.12 8.45
N GLU A 111 10.77 25.26 9.77
CA GLU A 111 9.91 24.44 10.64
C GLU A 111 8.40 24.70 10.43
N ASN A 112 8.09 25.87 9.87
CA ASN A 112 6.74 26.35 9.62
C ASN A 112 6.65 26.77 8.15
N MET A 113 5.71 26.18 7.43
CA MET A 113 5.44 26.52 6.03
C MET A 113 3.93 26.52 5.79
N THR A 114 3.45 27.47 4.99
CA THR A 114 2.06 27.45 4.54
C THR A 114 1.80 26.28 3.60
N LYS A 115 0.55 25.83 3.50
CA LYS A 115 0.10 24.82 2.53
C LYS A 115 0.57 25.14 1.11
N ASN A 116 0.49 26.41 0.70
CA ASN A 116 0.91 26.83 -0.63
C ASN A 116 2.43 26.76 -0.81
N GLU A 117 3.22 27.20 0.17
CA GLU A 117 4.68 27.06 0.13
C GLU A 117 5.09 25.59 0.06
N LEU A 118 4.44 24.72 0.84
CA LEU A 118 4.68 23.28 0.82
C LEU A 118 4.35 22.66 -0.53
N SER A 119 3.19 23.00 -1.12
CA SER A 119 2.78 22.51 -2.44
C SER A 119 3.79 22.92 -3.52
N MET A 120 4.20 24.19 -3.53
CA MET A 120 5.18 24.71 -4.49
C MET A 120 6.57 24.10 -4.32
N ALA A 121 7.06 24.00 -3.08
CA ALA A 121 8.41 23.51 -2.80
C ALA A 121 8.54 21.98 -2.97
N SER A 122 7.46 21.23 -2.75
CA SER A 122 7.44 19.77 -2.91
C SER A 122 7.09 19.30 -4.33
N GLY A 123 6.52 20.19 -5.16
CA GLY A 123 5.95 19.85 -6.47
C GLY A 123 4.68 18.99 -6.39
N ILE A 124 4.06 18.89 -5.21
CA ILE A 124 2.82 18.13 -4.98
C ILE A 124 1.62 19.02 -5.31
N GLN A 125 0.60 18.45 -5.96
CA GLN A 125 -0.65 19.18 -6.25
C GLN A 125 -1.28 19.72 -4.95
N PRO A 126 -1.94 20.88 -4.96
CA PRO A 126 -2.49 21.50 -3.74
C PRO A 126 -3.45 20.60 -2.95
N ALA A 127 -4.32 19.85 -3.63
CA ALA A 127 -5.25 18.92 -2.98
C ALA A 127 -4.54 17.74 -2.29
N ALA A 128 -3.51 17.19 -2.95
CA ALA A 128 -2.69 16.12 -2.40
C ALA A 128 -1.80 16.62 -1.24
N THR A 129 -1.31 17.86 -1.33
CA THR A 129 -0.58 18.53 -0.25
C THR A 129 -1.44 18.64 1.01
N LEU A 130 -2.69 19.13 0.85
CA LEU A 130 -3.60 19.29 1.98
C LEU A 130 -3.95 17.95 2.63
N ARG A 131 -4.23 16.93 1.82
CA ARG A 131 -4.46 15.57 2.31
C ARG A 131 -3.26 15.06 3.12
N ALA A 132 -2.05 15.20 2.58
CA ALA A 132 -0.84 14.76 3.25
C ALA A 132 -0.56 15.52 4.56
N ILE A 133 -0.88 16.82 4.63
CA ILE A 133 -0.81 17.59 5.87
C ILE A 133 -1.78 17.02 6.92
N PHE A 134 -3.03 16.70 6.55
CA PHE A 134 -3.99 16.12 7.47
C PHE A 134 -3.59 14.72 7.93
N ASP A 135 -3.08 13.88 7.02
CA ASP A 135 -2.61 12.55 7.37
C ASP A 135 -1.41 12.62 8.35
N LEU A 136 -0.46 13.54 8.13
CA LEU A 136 0.64 13.80 9.08
C LEU A 136 0.14 14.35 10.43
N ARG A 137 -0.85 15.25 10.41
CA ARG A 137 -1.46 15.83 11.62
C ARG A 137 -2.12 14.76 12.47
N ASN A 138 -2.90 13.88 11.84
CA ASN A 138 -3.62 12.80 12.53
C ASN A 138 -2.67 11.80 13.20
N ASN A 139 -1.45 11.64 12.66
CA ASN A 139 -0.40 10.81 13.24
C ASN A 139 0.56 11.59 14.15
N GLY A 140 0.24 12.84 14.51
CA GLY A 140 0.98 13.63 15.50
C GLY A 140 2.36 14.11 15.04
N LEU A 141 2.65 14.09 13.73
CA LEU A 141 3.93 14.50 13.18
C LEU A 141 4.00 16.01 12.91
N VAL A 142 2.87 16.61 12.57
CA VAL A 142 2.74 18.05 12.33
C VAL A 142 1.50 18.61 13.03
N THR A 143 1.48 19.92 13.20
CA THR A 143 0.27 20.68 13.54
C THR A 143 -0.13 21.51 12.31
N TYR A 144 -1.43 21.73 12.15
CA TYR A 144 -1.97 22.53 11.06
C TYR A 144 -2.96 23.54 11.62
N ASP A 145 -2.73 24.82 11.34
CA ASP A 145 -3.64 25.92 11.66
C ASP A 145 -4.45 26.29 10.41
N GLU A 146 -5.75 26.07 10.49
CA GLU A 146 -6.69 26.27 9.39
C GLU A 146 -6.92 27.77 9.08
N ASN A 147 -6.64 28.67 10.03
CA ASN A 147 -6.89 30.10 9.85
C ASN A 147 -5.81 30.78 8.98
N ASN A 148 -4.57 30.32 9.10
CA ASN A 148 -3.42 30.85 8.36
C ASN A 148 -2.83 29.82 7.39
N GLU A 149 -3.48 28.66 7.23
CA GLU A 149 -3.04 27.50 6.45
C GLU A 149 -1.58 27.09 6.73
N THR A 150 -1.10 27.27 7.96
CA THR A 150 0.29 27.02 8.31
C THR A 150 0.46 25.63 8.92
N THR A 151 1.43 24.89 8.38
CA THR A 151 1.85 23.60 8.90
C THR A 151 3.14 23.77 9.67
N LYS A 152 3.17 23.26 10.90
CA LYS A 152 4.34 23.28 11.77
C LYS A 152 4.74 21.85 12.16
N LEU A 153 6.03 21.57 12.08
CA LEU A 153 6.59 20.32 12.57
C LEU A 153 6.49 20.22 14.10
N VAL A 154 6.05 19.07 14.63
CA VAL A 154 5.92 18.87 16.08
C VAL A 154 7.28 18.75 16.76
N ARG A 155 8.23 18.06 16.13
CA ARG A 155 9.60 17.87 16.64
C ARG A 155 10.59 17.73 15.48
N ARG A 156 11.77 18.34 15.61
CA ARG A 156 12.87 18.16 14.64
C ARG A 156 13.66 16.88 14.93
N LEU A 157 14.03 16.19 13.85
CA LEU A 157 14.91 15.02 13.87
C LEU A 157 16.40 15.39 13.82
N PHE A 158 16.69 16.66 13.53
CA PHE A 158 18.02 17.21 13.34
C PHE A 158 18.11 18.47 14.22
N GLU A 159 18.74 18.35 15.39
CA GLU A 159 19.22 19.47 16.21
C GLU A 159 20.74 19.54 16.15
#